data_AF-A0A6B3IAG7-F1
#
_entry.id   AF-A0A6B3IAG7-F1
#
_cell.length_a   1.000
_cell.length_b   1.000
_cell.length_c   1.000
_cell.angle_alpha   90.00
_cell.angle_beta   90.00
_cell.angle_gamma   90.00
#
_symmetry.space_group_name_H-M   'P 1'
#
loop_
_entity.id
_entity.type
_entity.pdbx_description
1 polymer ?
#
loop_
_entity_poly.entity_id
_entity_poly.type
_entity_poly.pdbx_seq_one_letter_code
_entity_poly.pdbx_strand_id
1 'polypeptide(L)' 'DPAACVAVEDSPDGTASADAAGCAVLVVPSLLPVAPGRGRTFARSLEEVDLGVLSDCLRRP' A
#
# COMPACT_ATOMS: atom_id res chain seq x y z
N ASP A 1 7.27 9.39 11.41
CA ASP A 1 7.10 8.00 11.87
C ASP A 1 6.51 7.23 10.70
N PRO A 2 7.15 6.14 10.20
CA PRO A 2 6.61 5.31 9.12
C PRO A 2 5.17 4.85 9.35
N ALA A 3 4.76 4.65 10.61
CA ALA A 3 3.39 4.28 10.97
C ALA A 3 2.34 5.36 10.62
N ALA A 4 2.76 6.59 10.31
CA ALA A 4 1.90 7.68 9.84
C ALA A 4 1.97 7.89 8.31
N CYS A 5 2.60 6.98 7.57
CA CYS A 5 2.79 7.06 6.13
C CYS A 5 2.07 5.94 5.38
N VAL A 6 1.68 6.24 4.15
CA VAL A 6 1.21 5.25 3.17
C VAL A 6 2.26 5.14 2.06
N ALA A 7 2.80 3.95 1.87
CA ALA A 7 3.62 3.64 0.70
C ALA A 7 2.70 3.21 -0.45
N VAL A 8 2.87 3.82 -1.63
CA VAL A 8 2.18 3.39 -2.85
C VAL A 8 3.16 2.54 -3.65
N GLU A 9 2.89 1.26 -3.79
CA GLU A 9 3.84 0.29 -4.32
C GLU A 9 3.20 -0.63 -5.36
N ASP A 10 3.99 -1.05 -6.33
CA ASP A 10 3.54 -1.87 -7.46
C ASP A 10 4.33 -3.19 -7.59
N SER A 11 5.29 -3.41 -6.69
CA SER A 11 6.20 -4.56 -6.73
C SER A 11 6.25 -5.33 -5.40
N PRO A 12 6.56 -6.64 -5.44
CA PRO A 12 6.72 -7.45 -4.23
C PRO A 12 7.80 -6.91 -3.28
N ASP A 13 8.94 -6.49 -3.84
CA ASP A 13 10.08 -6.02 -3.06
C ASP A 13 9.81 -4.67 -2.40
N GLY A 14 9.19 -3.72 -3.13
CA GLY A 14 8.77 -2.43 -2.59
C GLY A 14 7.74 -2.58 -1.48
N THR A 15 6.74 -3.43 -1.69
CA THR A 15 5.72 -3.75 -0.67
C THR A 15 6.36 -4.37 0.58
N ALA A 16 7.29 -5.32 0.41
CA ALA A 16 7.99 -5.95 1.54
C ALA A 16 8.86 -4.96 2.32
N SER A 17 9.51 -4.03 1.62
CA SER A 17 10.28 -2.94 2.22
C SER A 17 9.39 -2.01 3.05
N ALA A 18 8.25 -1.59 2.51
CA ALA A 18 7.30 -0.72 3.19
C ALA A 18 6.68 -1.38 4.43
N ASP A 19 6.32 -2.66 4.34
CA ASP A 19 5.86 -3.45 5.49
C ASP A 19 6.94 -3.53 6.58
N ALA A 20 8.19 -3.77 6.21
CA ALA A 20 9.31 -3.85 7.16
C ALA A 20 9.58 -2.49 7.84
N ALA A 21 9.34 -1.38 7.13
CA ALA A 21 9.43 -0.04 7.69
C ALA A 21 8.26 0.29 8.65
N GLY A 22 7.15 -0.45 8.60
CA GLY A 22 5.96 -0.21 9.39
C GLY A 22 4.98 0.77 8.75
N CYS A 23 5.04 0.98 7.43
CA CYS A 23 4.07 1.79 6.70
C CYS A 23 2.78 1.00 6.44
N ALA A 24 1.66 1.70 6.27
CA ALA A 24 0.54 1.14 5.52
C ALA A 24 0.91 1.07 4.03
N VAL A 25 0.43 0.06 3.31
CA VAL A 25 0.76 -0.08 1.88
C VAL A 25 -0.49 -0.06 1.01
N LEU A 26 -0.51 0.84 0.03
CA LEU A 26 -1.45 0.84 -1.08
C LEU A 26 -0.77 0.18 -2.28
N VAL A 27 -1.17 -1.04 -2.57
CA VAL A 27 -0.70 -1.80 -3.73
C VAL A 27 -1.50 -1.39 -4.97
N VAL A 28 -0.79 -1.04 -6.04
CA VAL A 28 -1.37 -0.75 -7.35
C VAL A 28 -0.87 -1.75 -8.41
N PRO A 29 -1.63 -2.03 -9.48
CA PRO A 29 -1.24 -3.06 -10.44
C PRO A 29 -0.07 -2.65 -11.32
N SER A 30 0.85 -3.60 -11.57
CA SER A 30 1.98 -3.45 -12.49
C SER A 30 2.43 -4.84 -12.98
N LEU A 31 3.72 -5.00 -13.33
CA LEU A 31 4.27 -6.18 -14.00
C LEU A 31 4.20 -7.47 -13.17
N LEU A 32 4.46 -7.41 -11.87
CA LEU A 32 4.49 -8.57 -10.99
C LEU A 32 3.35 -8.50 -9.97
N PRO A 33 2.61 -9.60 -9.74
CA PRO A 33 1.57 -9.60 -8.74
C PRO A 33 2.19 -9.54 -7.34
N VAL A 34 1.61 -8.70 -6.49
CA VAL A 34 1.93 -8.64 -5.06
C VAL A 34 0.98 -9.56 -4.31
N ALA A 35 1.52 -10.44 -3.47
CA ALA A 35 0.70 -11.33 -2.64
C ALA A 35 -0.07 -10.53 -1.57
N PRO A 36 -1.27 -10.98 -1.16
CA PRO A 36 -1.97 -10.40 -0.01
C PRO A 36 -1.12 -10.46 1.26
N GLY A 37 -1.29 -9.46 2.11
CA GLY A 37 -0.56 -9.34 3.37
C GLY A 37 -1.30 -8.41 4.33
N ARG A 38 -1.00 -8.53 5.63
CA ARG A 38 -1.56 -7.65 6.65
C ARG A 38 -1.12 -6.20 6.39
N GLY A 39 -2.02 -5.22 6.54
CA GLY A 39 -1.71 -3.81 6.30
C GLY A 39 -1.62 -3.39 4.82
N ARG A 40 -1.90 -4.31 3.88
CA ARG A 40 -1.92 -4.02 2.44
C ARG A 40 -3.35 -3.78 1.96
N THR A 41 -3.57 -2.65 1.29
CA THR A 41 -4.79 -2.31 0.57
C THR A 41 -4.50 -2.39 -0.93
N PHE A 42 -5.44 -2.86 -1.74
CA PHE A 42 -5.25 -3.02 -3.18
C PHE A 42 -6.19 -2.10 -3.94
N ALA A 43 -5.64 -1.28 -4.83
CA ALA A 43 -6.41 -0.53 -5.82
C ALA A 43 -6.30 -1.20 -7.20
N ARG A 44 -7.28 -0.93 -8.07
CA ARG A 44 -7.32 -1.40 -9.47
C ARG A 44 -6.52 -0.49 -10.41
N SER A 45 -6.33 0.77 -10.04
CA SER A 45 -5.61 1.79 -10.79
C SER A 45 -5.29 2.97 -9.86
N LEU A 46 -4.30 3.79 -10.23
CA LEU A 46 -4.07 5.07 -9.55
C LEU A 46 -5.20 6.09 -9.81
N GLU A 47 -5.99 5.91 -10.87
CA GLU A 47 -7.11 6.81 -11.21
C GLU A 47 -8.25 6.82 -10.16
N GLU A 48 -8.36 5.76 -9.34
CA GLU A 48 -9.34 5.70 -8.24
C GLU A 48 -8.76 6.09 -6.89
N VAL A 49 -7.50 6.53 -6.84
CA VAL A 49 -6.82 6.87 -5.59
C VAL A 49 -6.99 8.36 -5.29
N ASP A 50 -7.66 8.65 -4.19
CA ASP A 50 -7.80 9.99 -3.63
C ASP A 50 -7.29 10.05 -2.18
N LEU A 51 -7.42 11.22 -1.55
CA LEU A 51 -7.02 11.40 -0.15
C LEU A 51 -7.84 10.56 0.83
N GLY A 52 -9.08 10.19 0.47
CA GLY A 52 -9.93 9.30 1.26
C GLY A 52 -9.36 7.89 1.29
N VAL A 53 -8.97 7.36 0.11
CA VAL A 53 -8.30 6.06 -0.01
C VAL A 53 -7.02 6.01 0.82
N LEU A 54 -6.16 7.03 0.71
CA LEU A 54 -4.93 7.10 1.50
C LEU A 54 -5.20 7.18 3.00
N SER A 55 -6.20 7.96 3.42
CA SER A 55 -6.59 8.07 4.83
C SER A 55 -7.13 6.75 5.39
N ASP A 56 -7.83 5.97 4.57
CA ASP A 56 -8.38 4.67 4.97
C ASP A 56 -7.31 3.58 5.10
N CYS A 57 -6.23 3.66 4.32
CA CYS A 57 -5.07 2.77 4.49
C CYS A 57 -4.46 2.90 5.89
N LEU A 58 -4.40 4.12 6.45
CA LEU A 58 -3.88 4.35 7.80
C LEU A 58 -4.83 3.89 8.92
N ARG A 59 -6.12 3.76 8.61
CA ARG A 59 -7.15 3.38 9.60
C ARG A 59 -7.39 1.87 9.68
N ARG A 60 -6.88 1.11 8.71
CA ARG A 60 -7.02 -0.35 8.66
C ARG A 60 -5.78 -1.01 9.30
N PRO A 61 -5.95 -1.84 10.34
CA PRO A 61 -4.84 -2.45 11.06
C PRO A 61 -4.09 -3.51 10.26
#